data_AF-A0A1L8TQI2-F1
#
_entry.id   AF-A0A1L8TQI2-F1
#
_cell.length_a   1.000
_cell.length_b   1.000
_cell.length_c   1.000
_cell.angle_alpha   90.00
_cell.angle_beta   90.00
_cell.angle_gamma   90.00
#
_symmetry.space_group_name_H-M   'P 1'
#
loop_
_entity.id
_entity.type
_entity.pdbx_description
1 polymer ?
#
loop_
_entity_poly.entity_id
_entity_poly.type
_entity_poly.pdbx_seq_one_letter_code
_entity_poly.pdbx_strand_id
1 'polypeptide(L)'
;MNTQEAVQQIRQSPLAPVYLVTGTEDYLVQEIRQAFMDRMKIDDLEELNFMSFDMDESNLGAVIDEAETLPFFGDYRLIFAENPSFLTGEKKNNSQEQDIDSLLAYLKQPVETSVMVFWANYPKLDARKKATKALKKTTIIDAAPLQERDLRNFLQRYISNENVKISREAFDLFLRLTDFDLSKAMNEIEKLLLLAGEGGTITLQLVEDLVPKTLEHNIFELTEQILKGDTGKAYQTYEELHLQGEETIKLTAILIGQIRLLLQTKILQKIGYQQANIAETLGVHPYRVKLAMQQVAKFPLNLLVSMYDELVENDYEVKTGQAEKELNFQLFILKTTEQIKQKRA
;
A
#
# COMPACT_ATOMS: atom_id res chain seq x y z
N MET A 1 -0.77 19.75 -2.74
CA MET A 1 -1.32 19.60 -4.11
C MET A 1 -1.52 18.12 -4.38
N ASN A 2 -2.56 17.73 -5.11
CA ASN A 2 -2.72 16.31 -5.49
C ASN A 2 -1.68 15.94 -6.56
N THR A 3 -1.33 14.66 -6.68
CA THR A 3 -0.23 14.22 -7.56
C THR A 3 -0.44 14.56 -9.03
N GLN A 4 -1.66 14.45 -9.54
CA GLN A 4 -1.95 14.72 -10.97
C GLN A 4 -1.75 16.20 -11.32
N GLU A 5 -2.24 17.11 -10.48
CA GLU A 5 -1.98 18.55 -10.61
C GLU A 5 -0.49 18.84 -10.48
N ALA A 6 0.21 18.15 -9.57
CA ALA A 6 1.64 18.33 -9.36
C ALA A 6 2.46 17.96 -10.60
N VAL A 7 2.21 16.78 -11.18
CA VAL A 7 2.90 16.33 -12.40
C VAL A 7 2.65 17.31 -13.55
N GLN A 8 1.42 17.82 -13.71
CA GLN A 8 1.13 18.82 -14.74
C GLN A 8 1.86 20.15 -14.49
N GLN A 9 1.86 20.63 -13.24
CA GLN A 9 2.57 21.87 -12.89
C GLN A 9 4.08 21.75 -13.10
N ILE A 10 4.70 20.63 -12.72
CA ILE A 10 6.12 20.37 -12.95
C ILE A 10 6.44 20.42 -14.46
N ARG A 11 5.59 19.82 -15.29
CA ARG A 11 5.80 19.76 -16.74
C ARG A 11 5.57 21.09 -17.47
N GLN A 12 4.63 21.93 -17.01
CA GLN A 12 4.11 23.05 -17.82
C GLN A 12 4.35 24.44 -17.22
N SER A 13 4.67 24.53 -15.93
CA SER A 13 4.84 25.82 -15.22
C SER A 13 6.32 26.07 -14.89
N PRO A 14 6.69 27.33 -14.55
CA PRO A 14 7.94 27.61 -13.87
C PRO A 14 8.04 26.80 -12.58
N LEU A 15 9.20 26.19 -12.32
CA LEU A 15 9.40 25.37 -11.14
C LEU A 15 9.60 26.25 -9.90
N ALA A 16 8.96 25.86 -8.79
CA ALA A 16 9.27 26.43 -7.49
C ALA A 16 10.69 26.03 -7.05
N PRO A 17 11.42 26.87 -6.31
CA PRO A 17 12.77 26.54 -5.87
C PRO A 17 12.84 25.40 -4.85
N VAL A 18 11.78 25.18 -4.06
CA VAL A 18 11.76 24.14 -3.03
C VAL A 18 10.43 23.41 -2.99
N TYR A 19 10.51 22.08 -3.03
CA TYR A 19 9.39 21.17 -2.91
C TYR A 19 9.54 20.25 -1.69
N LEU A 20 8.41 19.93 -1.08
CA LEU A 20 8.31 18.86 -0.07
C LEU A 20 7.33 17.81 -0.62
N VAL A 21 7.85 16.63 -0.96
CA VAL A 21 7.03 15.47 -1.31
C VAL A 21 6.78 14.67 -0.04
N THR A 22 5.52 14.34 0.24
CA THR A 22 5.12 13.57 1.43
C THR A 22 4.25 12.39 1.06
N GLY A 23 4.25 11.33 1.87
CA GLY A 23 3.37 10.17 1.68
C GLY A 23 4.17 8.90 1.38
N THR A 24 3.49 7.79 1.17
CA THR A 24 4.11 6.46 1.06
C THR A 24 3.59 5.64 -0.11
N GLU A 25 2.87 6.26 -1.05
CA GLU A 25 2.40 5.58 -2.25
C GLU A 25 3.49 5.61 -3.31
N ASP A 26 4.19 4.49 -3.47
CA ASP A 26 5.41 4.40 -4.29
C ASP A 26 5.17 4.80 -5.74
N TYR A 27 4.08 4.35 -6.37
CA TYR A 27 3.74 4.72 -7.74
C TYR A 27 3.62 6.24 -7.90
N LEU A 28 2.93 6.93 -6.98
CA LEU A 28 2.79 8.38 -7.03
C LEU A 28 4.13 9.09 -6.83
N VAL A 29 4.96 8.59 -5.91
CA VAL A 29 6.31 9.10 -5.69
C VAL A 29 7.16 8.97 -6.95
N GLN A 30 7.14 7.82 -7.62
CA GLN A 30 7.88 7.59 -8.85
C GLN A 30 7.38 8.45 -10.01
N GLU A 31 6.06 8.63 -10.15
CA GLU A 31 5.49 9.53 -11.16
C GLU A 31 5.94 10.99 -10.98
N ILE A 32 5.98 11.48 -9.73
CA ILE A 32 6.49 12.82 -9.42
C ILE A 32 7.98 12.91 -9.73
N ARG A 33 8.74 11.87 -9.36
CA ARG A 33 10.19 11.81 -9.59
C ARG A 33 10.48 11.89 -11.08
N GLN A 34 9.82 11.04 -11.87
CA GLN A 34 9.98 11.02 -13.31
C GLN A 34 9.57 12.35 -13.93
N ALA A 35 8.51 13.00 -13.44
CA ALA A 35 8.11 14.32 -13.92
C ALA A 35 9.22 15.39 -13.72
N PHE A 36 9.94 15.37 -12.60
CA PHE A 36 11.10 16.25 -12.39
C PHE A 36 12.26 15.89 -13.33
N MET A 37 12.58 14.60 -13.46
CA MET A 37 13.67 14.14 -14.33
C MET A 37 13.40 14.51 -15.80
N ASP A 38 12.19 14.22 -16.30
CA ASP A 38 11.75 14.54 -17.66
C ASP A 38 11.78 16.05 -17.93
N ARG A 39 11.35 16.85 -16.94
CA ARG A 39 11.30 18.31 -17.07
C ARG A 39 12.67 18.93 -17.22
N MET A 40 13.64 18.38 -16.50
CA MET A 40 15.03 18.82 -16.57
C MET A 40 15.72 18.30 -17.83
N LYS A 41 15.21 17.19 -18.42
CA LYS A 41 15.76 16.49 -19.59
C LYS A 41 17.10 15.79 -19.34
N ILE A 42 17.30 15.30 -18.12
CA ILE A 42 18.56 14.67 -17.71
C ILE A 42 18.93 13.53 -18.67
N ASP A 43 19.79 13.85 -19.62
CA ASP A 43 20.47 12.99 -20.57
C ASP A 43 21.99 13.01 -20.29
N ASP A 44 22.82 12.31 -21.08
CA ASP A 44 24.24 12.05 -20.78
C ASP A 44 25.12 13.30 -20.52
N LEU A 45 24.65 14.53 -20.83
CA LEU A 45 25.38 15.79 -20.58
C LEU A 45 24.87 16.55 -19.32
N GLU A 46 23.75 16.16 -18.74
CA GLU A 46 23.04 16.85 -17.66
C GLU A 46 23.12 16.14 -16.29
N GLU A 47 23.83 15.02 -16.18
CA GLU A 47 24.23 14.45 -14.87
C GLU A 47 24.94 15.48 -13.97
N LEU A 48 25.54 16.52 -14.57
CA LEU A 48 26.21 17.62 -13.87
C LEU A 48 25.25 18.59 -13.17
N ASN A 49 23.97 18.62 -13.54
CA ASN A 49 22.94 19.47 -12.93
C ASN A 49 21.98 18.71 -12.02
N PHE A 50 22.27 17.45 -11.74
CA PHE A 50 21.47 16.62 -10.85
C PHE A 50 22.34 16.06 -9.73
N MET A 51 21.88 16.21 -8.48
CA MET A 51 22.50 15.56 -7.34
C MET A 51 21.46 15.01 -6.38
N SER A 52 21.70 13.82 -5.86
CA SER A 52 20.84 13.18 -4.86
C SER A 52 21.64 12.91 -3.60
N PHE A 53 21.10 13.35 -2.46
CA PHE A 53 21.69 13.18 -1.13
C PHE A 53 20.77 12.32 -0.28
N ASP A 54 21.30 11.26 0.32
CA ASP A 54 20.63 10.60 1.43
C ASP A 54 20.86 11.40 2.71
N MET A 55 19.81 11.96 3.29
CA MET A 55 19.87 12.81 4.49
C MET A 55 20.13 12.05 5.79
N ASP A 56 20.11 10.72 5.77
CA ASP A 56 20.60 9.93 6.90
C ASP A 56 22.14 9.85 6.91
N GLU A 57 22.77 9.99 5.73
CA GLU A 57 24.23 9.88 5.55
C GLU A 57 24.92 11.24 5.29
N SER A 58 24.16 12.21 4.77
CA SER A 58 24.61 13.55 4.38
C SER A 58 24.08 14.63 5.33
N ASN A 59 24.66 15.82 5.28
CA ASN A 59 24.18 16.98 6.05
C ASN A 59 23.53 18.04 5.15
N LEU A 60 22.63 18.84 5.73
CA LEU A 60 21.95 19.95 5.03
C LEU A 60 22.91 20.99 4.46
N GLY A 61 24.11 21.16 5.04
CA GLY A 61 25.11 22.10 4.52
C GLY A 61 25.51 21.74 3.08
N ALA A 62 25.85 20.48 2.82
CA ALA A 62 26.20 20.01 1.48
C ALA A 62 25.06 20.19 0.46
N VAL A 63 23.81 19.96 0.89
CA VAL A 63 22.62 20.15 0.04
C VAL A 63 22.43 21.63 -0.30
N ILE A 64 22.64 22.52 0.67
CA ILE A 64 22.54 23.98 0.48
C ILE A 64 23.68 24.49 -0.41
N ASP A 65 24.91 24.06 -0.16
CA ASP A 65 26.09 24.43 -0.98
C ASP A 65 25.88 24.04 -2.46
N GLU A 66 25.32 22.85 -2.70
CA GLU A 66 25.00 22.39 -4.05
C GLU A 66 23.89 23.23 -4.69
N ALA A 67 22.88 23.62 -3.91
CA ALA A 67 21.77 24.46 -4.35
C ALA A 67 22.17 25.93 -4.56
N GLU A 68 23.25 26.41 -3.93
CA GLU A 68 23.80 27.75 -4.16
C GLU A 68 24.77 27.80 -5.34
N THR A 69 25.22 26.63 -5.81
CA THR A 69 26.10 26.52 -6.97
C THR A 69 25.29 26.60 -8.26
N LEU A 70 25.74 27.46 -9.19
CA LEU A 70 25.04 27.77 -10.44
C LEU A 70 24.92 26.53 -11.36
N PRO A 71 23.80 26.37 -12.08
CA PRO A 71 23.67 25.31 -13.08
C PRO A 71 24.74 25.40 -14.17
N PHE A 72 25.22 24.24 -14.61
CA PHE A 72 26.19 24.08 -15.68
C PHE A 72 25.45 24.02 -17.03
N PHE A 73 25.48 25.11 -17.81
CA PHE A 73 24.84 25.23 -19.13
C PHE A 73 23.33 24.84 -19.20
N GLY A 74 22.58 25.04 -18.11
CA GLY A 74 21.14 24.77 -18.04
C GLY A 74 20.37 25.87 -17.28
N ASP A 75 19.04 25.83 -17.36
CA ASP A 75 18.17 26.79 -16.67
C ASP A 75 18.05 26.50 -15.16
N TYR A 76 18.17 25.22 -14.80
CA TYR A 76 17.96 24.75 -13.44
C TYR A 76 18.98 23.68 -13.03
N ARG A 77 19.22 23.64 -11.72
CA ARG A 77 19.86 22.52 -11.03
C ARG A 77 18.83 21.78 -10.18
N LEU A 78 18.80 20.46 -10.24
CA LEU A 78 17.90 19.62 -9.49
C LEU A 78 18.64 18.92 -8.35
N ILE A 79 18.15 19.11 -7.12
CA ILE A 79 18.72 18.46 -5.93
C ILE A 79 17.64 17.64 -5.24
N PHE A 80 17.89 16.34 -5.06
CA PHE A 80 17.05 15.47 -4.25
C PHE A 80 17.64 15.29 -2.85
N ALA A 81 16.85 15.61 -1.83
CA ALA A 81 17.14 15.32 -0.44
C ALA A 81 16.26 14.14 0.00
N GLU A 82 16.82 12.95 -0.16
CA GLU A 82 16.19 11.66 0.14
C GLU A 82 16.21 11.38 1.64
N ASN A 83 15.24 10.62 2.13
CA ASN A 83 15.20 10.13 3.51
C ASN A 83 15.45 11.21 4.60
N PRO A 84 14.76 12.36 4.59
CA PRO A 84 14.95 13.43 5.59
C PRO A 84 14.35 13.04 6.96
N SER A 85 14.96 12.07 7.63
CA SER A 85 14.48 11.50 8.90
C SER A 85 14.40 12.53 10.03
N PHE A 86 15.19 13.60 9.94
CA PHE A 86 15.12 14.76 10.82
C PHE A 86 13.76 15.47 10.80
N LEU A 87 12.87 15.19 9.84
CA LEU A 87 11.47 15.65 9.82
C LEU A 87 10.50 14.78 10.63
N THR A 88 10.93 13.59 11.05
CA THR A 88 10.11 12.60 11.79
C THR A 88 10.36 12.68 13.30
N GLY A 89 9.55 11.97 14.11
CA GLY A 89 9.77 11.85 15.55
C GLY A 89 10.81 10.79 15.95
N GLU A 90 11.21 9.94 15.00
CA GLU A 90 12.10 8.81 15.24
C GLU A 90 13.55 9.28 15.22
N LYS A 91 14.35 8.86 16.21
CA LYS A 91 15.80 9.07 16.21
C LYS A 91 16.46 7.84 15.63
N LYS A 92 17.10 7.96 14.48
CA LYS A 92 18.00 6.92 13.98
C LYS A 92 19.32 7.02 14.75
N ASN A 93 19.73 5.91 15.36
CA ASN A 93 21.09 5.79 15.88
C ASN A 93 22.01 5.83 14.66
N ASN A 94 22.81 6.89 14.52
CA ASN A 94 23.78 7.18 13.42
C ASN A 94 23.36 8.19 12.34
N SER A 95 22.21 8.86 12.43
CA SER A 95 21.91 9.97 11.51
C SER A 95 22.84 11.16 11.80
N GLN A 96 23.40 11.79 10.76
CA GLN A 96 24.18 13.02 10.94
C GLN A 96 23.34 14.13 11.60
N GLU A 97 24.00 14.97 12.41
CA GLU A 97 23.35 16.15 12.97
C GLU A 97 23.09 17.17 11.86
N GLN A 98 21.84 17.60 11.75
CA GLN A 98 21.38 18.44 10.64
C GLN A 98 21.34 19.90 11.08
N ASP A 99 22.00 20.79 10.34
CA ASP A 99 21.94 22.23 10.57
C ASP A 99 20.62 22.82 10.06
N ILE A 100 19.62 22.79 10.94
CA ILE A 100 18.27 23.28 10.64
C ILE A 100 18.26 24.81 10.46
N ASP A 101 19.13 25.56 11.15
CA ASP A 101 19.10 27.02 11.09
C ASP A 101 19.61 27.52 9.73
N SER A 102 20.59 26.84 9.13
CA SER A 102 21.03 27.10 7.75
C SER A 102 19.92 26.82 6.72
N LEU A 103 19.19 25.71 6.85
CA LEU A 103 18.02 25.45 6.00
C LEU A 103 16.97 26.55 6.14
N LEU A 104 16.67 26.99 7.37
CA LEU A 104 15.71 28.09 7.60
C LEU A 104 16.17 29.42 6.98
N ALA A 105 17.48 29.67 6.93
CA ALA A 105 18.04 30.84 6.26
C ALA A 105 17.85 30.74 4.73
N TYR A 106 18.23 29.60 4.14
CA TYR A 106 18.06 29.33 2.71
C TYR A 106 16.59 29.48 2.26
N LEU A 107 15.65 28.91 3.02
CA LEU A 107 14.22 28.97 2.69
C LEU A 107 13.61 30.39 2.68
N LYS A 108 14.27 31.39 3.27
CA LYS A 108 13.80 32.79 3.18
C LYS A 108 14.10 33.43 1.82
N GLN A 109 15.16 32.99 1.17
CA GLN A 109 15.62 33.51 -0.12
C GLN A 109 16.27 32.37 -0.91
N PRO A 110 15.48 31.39 -1.39
CA PRO A 110 16.02 30.26 -2.14
C PRO A 110 16.52 30.73 -3.52
N VAL A 111 17.51 30.03 -4.05
CA VAL A 111 18.07 30.32 -5.37
C VAL A 111 17.09 29.89 -6.45
N GLU A 112 16.63 30.83 -7.29
CA GLU A 112 15.56 30.58 -8.28
C GLU A 112 15.96 29.58 -9.38
N THR A 113 17.26 29.45 -9.66
CA THR A 113 17.82 28.48 -10.62
C THR A 113 18.08 27.11 -10.00
N SER A 114 17.66 26.87 -8.76
CA SER A 114 17.86 25.60 -8.06
C SER A 114 16.51 25.07 -7.59
N VAL A 115 16.28 23.78 -7.84
CA VAL A 115 15.07 23.06 -7.48
C VAL A 115 15.45 21.99 -6.48
N MET A 116 15.21 22.27 -5.20
CA MET A 116 15.46 21.34 -4.09
C MET A 116 14.19 20.58 -3.74
N VAL A 117 14.21 19.25 -3.83
CA VAL A 117 13.07 18.38 -3.54
C VAL A 117 13.39 17.50 -2.33
N PHE A 118 12.63 17.69 -1.25
CA PHE A 118 12.70 16.80 -0.08
C PHE A 118 11.72 15.64 -0.24
N TRP A 119 12.24 14.40 -0.29
CA TRP A 119 11.46 13.17 -0.42
C TRP A 119 11.17 12.57 0.96
N ALA A 120 10.15 13.11 1.62
CA ALA A 120 9.76 12.69 2.95
C ALA A 120 8.75 11.54 2.89
N ASN A 121 9.22 10.37 2.43
CA ASN A 121 8.42 9.17 2.19
C ASN A 121 8.02 8.46 3.49
N TYR A 122 7.32 9.17 4.37
CA TYR A 122 6.95 8.72 5.71
C TYR A 122 5.44 8.82 5.91
N PRO A 123 4.82 7.93 6.70
CA PRO A 123 3.40 8.02 7.01
C PRO A 123 3.01 9.33 7.69
N LYS A 124 3.93 9.90 8.48
CA LYS A 124 3.68 11.14 9.23
C LYS A 124 4.97 11.89 9.55
N LEU A 125 4.94 13.21 9.37
CA LEU A 125 6.00 14.13 9.80
C LEU A 125 5.69 14.74 11.17
N ASP A 126 6.71 15.02 11.98
CA ASP A 126 6.54 15.69 13.26
C ASP A 126 6.32 17.19 13.06
N ALA A 127 5.05 17.61 13.11
CA ALA A 127 4.64 19.00 12.92
C ALA A 127 5.19 19.97 13.98
N ARG A 128 5.79 19.48 15.08
CA ARG A 128 6.37 20.34 16.13
C ARG A 128 7.76 20.84 15.74
N LYS A 129 8.50 20.08 14.93
CA LYS A 129 9.87 20.39 14.50
C LYS A 129 9.91 21.66 13.63
N LYS A 130 10.94 22.49 13.83
CA LYS A 130 11.12 23.76 13.11
C LYS A 130 11.24 23.54 11.60
N ALA A 131 12.07 22.59 11.17
CA ALA A 131 12.26 22.24 9.76
C ALA A 131 10.93 21.85 9.09
N THR A 132 10.16 20.95 9.71
CA THR A 132 8.84 20.54 9.21
C THR A 132 7.88 21.72 9.05
N LYS A 133 7.85 22.65 10.02
CA LYS A 133 7.00 23.85 9.93
C LYS A 133 7.42 24.78 8.80
N ALA A 134 8.72 24.85 8.49
CA ALA A 134 9.24 25.71 7.43
C ALA A 134 9.02 25.11 6.05
N LEU A 135 9.36 23.83 5.86
CA LEU A 135 9.12 23.11 4.59
C LEU A 135 7.62 23.01 4.27
N LYS A 136 6.74 22.93 5.27
CA LYS A 136 5.29 22.99 5.02
C LYS A 136 4.78 24.33 4.48
N LYS A 137 5.63 25.37 4.41
CA LYS A 137 5.30 26.65 3.77
C LYS A 137 5.78 26.72 2.31
N THR A 138 6.57 25.75 1.86
CA THR A 138 6.98 25.63 0.45
C THR A 138 5.92 24.85 -0.34
N THR A 139 6.21 24.50 -1.59
CA THR A 139 5.28 23.75 -2.42
C THR A 139 5.22 22.28 -1.97
N ILE A 140 4.08 21.87 -1.41
CA ILE A 140 3.86 20.48 -0.94
C ILE A 140 3.17 19.65 -2.02
N ILE A 141 3.74 18.49 -2.32
CA ILE A 141 3.12 17.46 -3.16
C ILE A 141 2.77 16.26 -2.28
N ASP A 142 1.50 15.88 -2.26
CA ASP A 142 1.01 14.76 -1.46
C ASP A 142 0.92 13.49 -2.32
N ALA A 143 1.67 12.47 -1.93
CA ALA A 143 1.74 11.12 -2.46
C ALA A 143 1.34 10.10 -1.39
N ALA A 144 0.39 10.46 -0.50
CA ALA A 144 -0.20 9.50 0.42
C ALA A 144 -1.01 8.42 -0.32
N PRO A 145 -1.11 7.20 0.24
CA PRO A 145 -1.96 6.14 -0.31
C PRO A 145 -3.38 6.62 -0.59
N LEU A 146 -3.89 6.30 -1.78
CA LEU A 146 -5.21 6.73 -2.20
C LEU A 146 -6.30 6.02 -1.39
N GLN A 147 -7.29 6.78 -0.94
CA GLN A 147 -8.48 6.20 -0.35
C GLN A 147 -9.29 5.44 -1.41
N GLU A 148 -10.09 4.45 -0.99
CA GLU A 148 -10.84 3.54 -1.87
C GLU A 148 -11.55 4.25 -3.04
N ARG A 149 -12.24 5.37 -2.74
CA ARG A 149 -12.97 6.14 -3.76
C ARG A 149 -12.02 6.77 -4.77
N ASP A 150 -10.93 7.36 -4.30
CA ASP A 150 -10.01 8.11 -5.13
C ASP A 150 -9.14 7.16 -5.96
N LEU A 151 -8.76 5.99 -5.41
CA LEU A 151 -8.13 4.88 -6.13
C LEU A 151 -9.03 4.37 -7.26
N ARG A 152 -10.31 4.10 -6.97
CA ARG A 152 -11.29 3.67 -7.98
C ARG A 152 -11.39 4.66 -9.13
N ASN A 153 -11.51 5.95 -8.80
CA ASN A 153 -11.57 7.02 -9.79
C ASN A 153 -10.27 7.12 -10.59
N PHE A 154 -9.11 6.99 -9.95
CA PHE A 154 -7.81 7.02 -10.60
C PHE A 154 -7.70 5.90 -11.65
N LEU A 155 -7.93 4.65 -11.23
CA LEU A 155 -7.81 3.49 -12.12
C LEU A 155 -8.85 3.51 -13.24
N GLN A 156 -10.09 3.94 -12.97
CA GLN A 156 -11.10 4.09 -14.03
C GLN A 156 -10.69 5.11 -15.08
N ARG A 157 -10.13 6.26 -14.67
CA ARG A 157 -9.60 7.26 -15.61
C ARG A 157 -8.41 6.72 -16.38
N TYR A 158 -7.48 6.04 -15.70
CA TYR A 158 -6.32 5.43 -16.33
C TYR A 158 -6.72 4.43 -17.43
N ILE A 159 -7.61 3.47 -17.13
CA ILE A 159 -8.14 2.50 -18.10
C ILE A 159 -8.83 3.20 -19.28
N SER A 160 -9.62 4.25 -18.99
CA SER A 160 -10.36 4.98 -20.04
C SER A 160 -9.45 5.76 -20.97
N ASN A 161 -8.35 6.31 -20.45
CA ASN A 161 -7.35 7.04 -21.25
C ASN A 161 -6.62 6.12 -22.24
N GLU A 162 -6.51 4.83 -21.92
CA GLU A 162 -5.97 3.79 -22.80
C GLU A 162 -7.03 3.26 -23.79
N ASN A 163 -8.19 3.90 -23.91
CA ASN A 163 -9.31 3.49 -24.75
C ASN A 163 -9.83 2.06 -24.48
N VAL A 164 -9.67 1.57 -23.25
CA VAL A 164 -10.15 0.25 -22.81
C VAL A 164 -11.35 0.41 -21.87
N LYS A 165 -12.20 -0.62 -21.77
CA LYS A 165 -13.27 -0.73 -20.76
C LYS A 165 -12.96 -1.83 -19.76
N ILE A 166 -13.54 -1.77 -18.58
CA ILE A 166 -13.51 -2.85 -17.60
C ILE A 166 -14.93 -3.15 -17.10
N SER A 167 -15.31 -4.42 -17.01
CA SER A 167 -16.60 -4.78 -16.42
C SER A 167 -16.62 -4.50 -14.91
N ARG A 168 -17.80 -4.29 -14.33
CA ARG A 168 -17.90 -3.95 -12.91
C ARG A 168 -17.34 -5.06 -12.02
N GLU A 169 -17.67 -6.30 -12.33
CA GLU A 169 -17.24 -7.49 -11.61
C GLU A 169 -15.73 -7.69 -11.71
N ALA A 170 -15.16 -7.45 -12.90
CA ALA A 170 -13.71 -7.49 -13.14
C ALA A 170 -12.99 -6.43 -12.30
N PHE A 171 -13.50 -5.20 -12.27
CA PHE A 171 -12.90 -4.12 -11.51
C PHE A 171 -12.95 -4.36 -10.00
N ASP A 172 -14.09 -4.86 -9.49
CA ASP A 172 -14.23 -5.21 -8.08
C ASP A 172 -13.37 -6.42 -7.68
N LEU A 173 -13.12 -7.39 -8.58
CA LEU A 173 -12.15 -8.45 -8.34
C LEU A 173 -10.72 -7.90 -8.37
N PHE A 174 -10.36 -7.12 -9.38
CA PHE A 174 -9.05 -6.53 -9.57
C PHE A 174 -8.59 -5.75 -8.34
N LEU A 175 -9.42 -4.81 -7.86
CA LEU A 175 -9.12 -4.02 -6.66
C LEU A 175 -8.91 -4.88 -5.41
N ARG A 176 -9.65 -5.99 -5.29
CA ARG A 176 -9.45 -6.94 -4.18
C ARG A 176 -8.10 -7.61 -4.29
N LEU A 177 -7.76 -8.18 -5.45
CA LEU A 177 -6.50 -8.90 -5.68
C LEU A 177 -5.27 -8.00 -5.52
N THR A 178 -5.42 -6.69 -5.73
CA THR A 178 -4.36 -5.70 -5.55
C THR A 178 -4.41 -5.04 -4.17
N ASP A 179 -5.18 -5.57 -3.21
CA ASP A 179 -5.34 -5.06 -1.84
C ASP A 179 -5.79 -3.59 -1.72
N PHE A 180 -6.35 -3.00 -2.79
CA PHE A 180 -6.60 -1.56 -2.89
C PHE A 180 -5.32 -0.72 -2.72
N ASP A 181 -4.19 -1.28 -3.16
CA ASP A 181 -2.90 -0.60 -3.25
C ASP A 181 -2.69 -0.13 -4.69
N LEU A 182 -2.39 1.17 -4.87
CA LEU A 182 -2.25 1.72 -6.21
C LEU A 182 -1.03 1.14 -6.91
N SER A 183 0.10 1.03 -6.22
CA SER A 183 1.34 0.51 -6.80
C SER A 183 1.17 -0.93 -7.30
N LYS A 184 0.56 -1.81 -6.50
CA LYS A 184 0.18 -3.17 -6.94
C LYS A 184 -0.79 -3.13 -8.12
N ALA A 185 -1.81 -2.27 -8.06
CA ALA A 185 -2.76 -2.15 -9.16
C ALA A 185 -2.07 -1.74 -10.47
N MET A 186 -1.19 -0.74 -10.43
CA MET A 186 -0.49 -0.28 -11.64
C MET A 186 0.43 -1.36 -12.24
N ASN A 187 1.10 -2.16 -11.41
CA ASN A 187 1.91 -3.29 -11.89
C ASN A 187 1.08 -4.36 -12.62
N GLU A 188 -0.18 -4.54 -12.23
CA GLU A 188 -1.07 -5.57 -12.78
C GLU A 188 -1.92 -5.06 -13.95
N ILE A 189 -2.30 -3.78 -13.93
CA ILE A 189 -3.23 -3.20 -14.91
C ILE A 189 -2.64 -3.12 -16.31
N GLU A 190 -1.34 -2.86 -16.44
CA GLU A 190 -0.65 -2.77 -17.74
C GLU A 190 -0.75 -4.09 -18.50
N LYS A 191 -0.64 -5.23 -17.81
CA LYS A 191 -0.81 -6.57 -18.42
C LYS A 191 -2.23 -6.78 -18.93
N LEU A 192 -3.23 -6.37 -18.14
CA LEU A 192 -4.64 -6.48 -18.52
C LEU A 192 -4.97 -5.59 -19.73
N LEU A 193 -4.45 -4.37 -19.76
CA LEU A 193 -4.62 -3.43 -20.87
C LEU A 193 -3.99 -3.98 -22.15
N LEU A 194 -2.75 -4.49 -22.06
CA LEU A 194 -2.05 -5.08 -23.20
C LEU A 194 -2.83 -6.25 -23.81
N LEU A 195 -3.42 -7.13 -22.98
CA LEU A 195 -4.19 -8.28 -23.47
C LEU A 195 -5.59 -7.89 -23.96
N ALA A 196 -6.23 -6.89 -23.35
CA ALA A 196 -7.52 -6.39 -23.82
C ALA A 196 -7.40 -5.71 -25.20
N GLY A 197 -6.30 -5.01 -25.44
CA GLY A 197 -6.05 -4.26 -26.67
C GLY A 197 -6.91 -2.99 -26.81
N GLU A 198 -6.54 -2.13 -27.76
CA GLU A 198 -7.24 -0.87 -28.00
C GLU A 198 -8.73 -1.08 -28.32
N GLY A 199 -9.62 -0.36 -27.64
CA GLY A 199 -11.08 -0.52 -27.77
C GLY A 199 -11.64 -1.78 -27.10
N GLY A 200 -10.79 -2.59 -26.48
CA GLY A 200 -11.14 -3.85 -25.83
C GLY A 200 -11.85 -3.69 -24.49
N THR A 201 -12.15 -4.83 -23.85
CA THR A 201 -12.76 -4.89 -22.52
C THR A 201 -12.06 -5.89 -21.63
N ILE A 202 -11.58 -5.42 -20.47
CA ILE A 202 -11.09 -6.25 -19.38
C ILE A 202 -12.31 -6.95 -18.74
N THR A 203 -12.39 -8.26 -18.94
CA THR A 203 -13.47 -9.12 -18.42
C THR A 203 -13.09 -9.73 -17.08
N LEU A 204 -14.08 -10.32 -16.38
CA LEU A 204 -13.83 -11.02 -15.12
C LEU A 204 -12.80 -12.15 -15.31
N GLN A 205 -12.99 -12.97 -16.35
CA GLN A 205 -12.10 -14.07 -16.70
C GLN A 205 -10.67 -13.58 -16.93
N LEU A 206 -10.49 -12.43 -17.61
CA LEU A 206 -9.18 -11.86 -17.87
C LEU A 206 -8.43 -11.54 -16.58
N VAL A 207 -9.14 -10.98 -15.59
CA VAL A 207 -8.58 -10.69 -14.27
C VAL A 207 -8.25 -11.98 -13.53
N GLU A 208 -9.13 -12.99 -13.57
CA GLU A 208 -8.89 -14.30 -12.94
C GLU A 208 -7.67 -15.02 -13.53
N ASP A 209 -7.44 -14.91 -14.84
CA ASP A 209 -6.37 -15.60 -15.54
C ASP A 209 -5.00 -14.90 -15.39
N LEU A 210 -4.98 -13.56 -15.32
CA LEU A 210 -3.72 -12.79 -15.35
C LEU A 210 -3.28 -12.20 -14.02
N VAL A 211 -4.22 -11.95 -13.09
CA VAL A 211 -3.89 -11.33 -11.81
C VAL A 211 -3.76 -12.42 -10.75
N PRO A 212 -2.54 -12.69 -10.26
CA PRO A 212 -2.32 -13.81 -9.36
C PRO A 212 -3.01 -13.56 -8.02
N LYS A 213 -3.68 -14.60 -7.50
CA LYS A 213 -4.15 -14.62 -6.12
C LYS A 213 -2.95 -14.85 -5.20
N THR A 214 -2.77 -13.98 -4.20
CA THR A 214 -1.85 -14.30 -3.10
C THR A 214 -2.43 -15.40 -2.23
N LEU A 215 -1.59 -16.02 -1.41
CA LEU A 215 -2.05 -17.04 -0.47
C LEU A 215 -3.10 -16.50 0.51
N GLU A 216 -2.95 -15.25 0.94
CA GLU A 216 -3.91 -14.56 1.80
C GLU A 216 -5.27 -14.39 1.11
N HIS A 217 -5.31 -14.13 -0.20
CA HIS A 217 -6.55 -14.07 -0.96
C HIS A 217 -7.25 -15.43 -1.01
N ASN A 218 -6.50 -16.50 -1.29
CA ASN A 218 -7.05 -17.86 -1.31
C ASN A 218 -7.56 -18.27 0.08
N ILE A 219 -6.84 -17.95 1.16
CA ILE A 219 -7.27 -18.23 2.54
C ILE A 219 -8.46 -17.36 2.96
N PHE A 220 -8.53 -16.11 2.49
CA PHE A 220 -9.71 -15.27 2.70
C PHE A 220 -10.94 -15.87 2.03
N GLU A 221 -10.82 -16.33 0.78
CA GLU A 221 -11.87 -17.02 0.04
C GLU A 221 -12.30 -18.33 0.74
N LEU A 222 -11.33 -19.15 1.16
CA LEU A 222 -11.56 -20.35 1.95
C LEU A 222 -12.34 -20.02 3.23
N THR A 223 -11.95 -18.96 3.95
CA THR A 223 -12.64 -18.51 5.16
C THR A 223 -14.08 -18.13 4.85
N GLU A 224 -14.35 -17.42 3.75
CA GLU A 224 -15.72 -17.10 3.35
C GLU A 224 -16.55 -18.35 3.04
N GLN A 225 -15.98 -19.33 2.36
CA GLN A 225 -16.64 -20.59 2.03
C GLN A 225 -16.96 -21.38 3.32
N ILE A 226 -16.02 -21.46 4.26
CA ILE A 226 -16.23 -22.06 5.59
C ILE A 226 -17.37 -21.36 6.33
N LEU A 227 -17.33 -20.02 6.39
CA LEU A 227 -18.37 -19.21 7.04
C LEU A 227 -19.73 -19.29 6.34
N LYS A 228 -19.77 -19.59 5.04
CA LYS A 228 -21.01 -19.86 4.29
C LYS A 228 -21.53 -21.28 4.53
N GLY A 229 -20.74 -22.17 5.13
CA GLY A 229 -21.05 -23.59 5.27
C GLY A 229 -20.90 -24.36 3.96
N ASP A 230 -20.17 -23.82 2.98
CA ASP A 230 -19.96 -24.46 1.67
C ASP A 230 -18.77 -25.42 1.76
N THR A 231 -19.01 -26.58 2.37
CA THR A 231 -18.00 -27.61 2.64
C THR A 231 -17.27 -28.05 1.38
N GLY A 232 -18.00 -28.21 0.26
CA GLY A 232 -17.42 -28.68 -1.00
C GLY A 232 -16.42 -27.69 -1.58
N LYS A 233 -16.78 -26.41 -1.65
CA LYS A 233 -15.85 -25.37 -2.14
C LYS A 233 -14.67 -25.13 -1.21
N ALA A 234 -14.91 -25.14 0.10
CA ALA A 234 -13.85 -24.97 1.10
C ALA A 234 -12.81 -26.09 0.97
N TYR A 235 -13.27 -27.34 0.88
CA TYR A 235 -12.39 -28.49 0.68
C TYR A 235 -11.63 -28.40 -0.65
N GLN A 236 -12.32 -28.10 -1.75
CA GLN A 236 -11.69 -27.94 -3.06
C GLN A 236 -10.60 -26.86 -3.06
N THR A 237 -10.87 -25.70 -2.47
CA THR A 237 -9.90 -24.59 -2.38
C THR A 237 -8.66 -25.01 -1.59
N TYR A 238 -8.84 -25.77 -0.50
CA TYR A 238 -7.72 -26.33 0.25
C TYR A 238 -6.90 -27.33 -0.58
N GLU A 239 -7.56 -28.27 -1.26
CA GLU A 239 -6.88 -29.27 -2.09
C GLU A 239 -6.10 -28.61 -3.25
N GLU A 240 -6.65 -27.57 -3.87
CA GLU A 240 -5.96 -26.82 -4.92
C GLU A 240 -4.68 -26.17 -4.39
N LEU A 241 -4.72 -25.54 -3.21
CA LEU A 241 -3.54 -24.98 -2.56
C LEU A 241 -2.51 -26.06 -2.21
N HIS A 242 -2.96 -27.20 -1.69
CA HIS A 242 -2.10 -28.31 -1.34
C HIS A 242 -1.40 -28.89 -2.59
N LEU A 243 -2.14 -29.07 -3.68
CA LEU A 243 -1.60 -29.55 -4.97
C LEU A 243 -0.61 -28.55 -5.60
N GLN A 244 -0.74 -27.26 -5.33
CA GLN A 244 0.23 -26.24 -5.70
C GLN A 244 1.52 -26.28 -4.86
N GLY A 245 1.60 -27.19 -3.88
CA GLY A 245 2.76 -27.37 -3.01
C GLY A 245 2.79 -26.42 -1.81
N GLU A 246 1.69 -25.75 -1.48
CA GLU A 246 1.61 -24.94 -0.27
C GLU A 246 1.55 -25.84 0.97
N GLU A 247 2.41 -25.57 1.93
CA GLU A 247 2.49 -26.33 3.18
C GLU A 247 1.25 -26.09 4.05
N THR A 248 0.55 -27.16 4.46
CA THR A 248 -0.66 -27.08 5.30
C THR A 248 -0.42 -26.27 6.58
N ILE A 249 0.77 -26.37 7.21
CA ILE A 249 1.12 -25.60 8.41
C ILE A 249 1.08 -24.08 8.13
N LYS A 250 1.54 -23.65 6.95
CA LYS A 250 1.49 -22.25 6.51
C LYS A 250 0.04 -21.82 6.27
N LEU A 251 -0.78 -22.67 5.64
CA LEU A 251 -2.20 -22.42 5.44
C LEU A 251 -2.94 -22.22 6.78
N THR A 252 -2.69 -23.10 7.76
CA THR A 252 -3.23 -23.00 9.12
C THR A 252 -2.83 -21.68 9.78
N ALA A 253 -1.56 -21.29 9.70
CA ALA A 253 -1.09 -20.03 10.30
C ALA A 253 -1.79 -18.79 9.71
N ILE A 254 -1.97 -18.74 8.39
CA ILE A 254 -2.68 -17.63 7.72
C ILE A 254 -4.16 -17.65 8.09
N LEU A 255 -4.78 -18.82 8.14
CA LEU A 255 -6.19 -18.97 8.53
C LEU A 255 -6.41 -18.53 9.99
N ILE A 256 -5.53 -18.88 10.92
CA ILE A 256 -5.52 -18.36 12.29
C ILE A 256 -5.48 -16.84 12.30
N GLY A 257 -4.59 -16.24 11.51
CA GLY A 257 -4.49 -14.78 11.37
C GLY A 257 -5.79 -14.15 10.85
N GLN A 258 -6.43 -14.78 9.86
CA GLN A 258 -7.69 -14.31 9.29
C GLN A 258 -8.85 -14.42 10.29
N ILE A 259 -8.99 -15.55 11.00
CA ILE A 259 -10.01 -15.69 12.06
C ILE A 259 -9.75 -14.72 13.21
N ARG A 260 -8.49 -14.48 13.58
CA ARG A 260 -8.11 -13.46 14.58
C ARG A 260 -8.58 -12.08 14.18
N LEU A 261 -8.36 -11.68 12.92
CA LEU A 261 -8.81 -10.39 12.39
C LEU A 261 -10.33 -10.26 12.51
N LEU A 262 -11.09 -11.30 12.15
CA LEU A 262 -12.54 -11.31 12.31
C LEU A 262 -12.94 -11.17 13.79
N LEU A 263 -12.34 -11.96 14.67
CA LEU A 263 -12.60 -11.94 16.10
C LEU A 263 -12.34 -10.55 16.71
N GLN A 264 -11.15 -9.99 16.47
CA GLN A 264 -10.77 -8.66 16.95
C GLN A 264 -11.70 -7.57 16.41
N THR A 265 -12.04 -7.63 15.12
CA THR A 265 -12.98 -6.70 14.49
C THR A 265 -14.36 -6.76 15.15
N LYS A 266 -14.89 -7.97 15.41
CA LYS A 266 -16.18 -8.16 16.09
C LYS A 266 -16.17 -7.57 17.51
N ILE A 267 -15.08 -7.77 18.25
CA ILE A 267 -14.92 -7.25 19.62
C ILE A 267 -14.87 -5.72 19.60
N LEU A 268 -14.04 -5.14 18.73
CA LEU A 268 -13.88 -3.69 18.61
C LEU A 268 -15.18 -3.00 18.15
N GLN A 269 -15.90 -3.60 17.20
CA GLN A 269 -17.20 -3.11 16.77
C GLN A 269 -18.22 -3.11 17.94
N LYS A 270 -18.20 -4.15 18.79
CA LYS A 270 -19.10 -4.25 19.96
C LYS A 270 -18.84 -3.17 21.00
N ILE A 271 -17.61 -2.68 21.14
CA ILE A 271 -17.26 -1.57 22.04
C ILE A 271 -17.38 -0.18 21.37
N GLY A 272 -17.91 -0.12 20.13
CA GLY A 272 -18.27 1.13 19.46
C GLY A 272 -17.20 1.72 18.53
N TYR A 273 -16.11 1.00 18.24
CA TYR A 273 -15.09 1.49 17.32
C TYR A 273 -15.63 1.53 15.88
N GLN A 274 -15.27 2.59 15.15
CA GLN A 274 -15.56 2.74 13.73
C GLN A 274 -14.44 2.14 12.89
N GLN A 275 -14.71 1.87 11.60
CA GLN A 275 -13.77 1.23 10.67
C GLN A 275 -12.35 1.83 10.73
N ALA A 276 -12.22 3.17 10.72
CA ALA A 276 -10.93 3.84 10.76
C ALA A 276 -10.16 3.56 12.06
N ASN A 277 -10.83 3.64 13.21
CA ASN A 277 -10.22 3.33 14.51
C ASN A 277 -9.82 1.85 14.62
N ILE A 278 -10.62 0.93 14.05
CA ILE A 278 -10.27 -0.49 14.01
C ILE A 278 -9.03 -0.71 13.15
N ALA A 279 -8.98 -0.11 11.96
CA ALA A 279 -7.83 -0.19 11.05
C ALA A 279 -6.54 0.29 11.72
N GLU A 280 -6.59 1.46 12.37
CA GLU A 280 -5.46 2.02 13.13
C GLU A 280 -5.06 1.11 14.30
N THR A 281 -6.03 0.65 15.10
CA THR A 281 -5.77 -0.19 16.29
C THR A 281 -5.12 -1.52 15.92
N LEU A 282 -5.55 -2.13 14.81
CA LEU A 282 -5.06 -3.43 14.37
C LEU A 282 -3.83 -3.34 13.45
N GLY A 283 -3.49 -2.15 12.96
CA GLY A 283 -2.46 -1.98 11.93
C GLY A 283 -2.82 -2.68 10.62
N VAL A 284 -4.12 -2.74 10.29
CA VAL A 284 -4.64 -3.44 9.10
C VAL A 284 -5.26 -2.44 8.15
N HIS A 285 -5.08 -2.66 6.84
CA HIS A 285 -5.63 -1.77 5.81
C HIS A 285 -7.15 -1.54 6.00
N PRO A 286 -7.66 -0.29 5.93
CA PRO A 286 -9.07 0.03 6.19
C PRO A 286 -10.07 -0.79 5.39
N TYR A 287 -9.72 -1.16 4.16
CA TYR A 287 -10.60 -1.99 3.32
C TYR A 287 -10.71 -3.44 3.82
N ARG A 288 -9.61 -4.06 4.27
CA ARG A 288 -9.65 -5.40 4.88
C ARG A 288 -10.51 -5.40 6.14
N VAL A 289 -10.44 -4.32 6.93
CA VAL A 289 -11.33 -4.12 8.09
C VAL A 289 -12.79 -3.95 7.67
N LYS A 290 -13.09 -3.18 6.60
CA LYS A 290 -14.44 -3.04 6.07
C LYS A 290 -15.05 -4.40 5.70
N LEU A 291 -14.30 -5.25 5.00
CA LEU A 291 -14.73 -6.60 4.65
C LEU A 291 -14.94 -7.47 5.89
N ALA A 292 -14.00 -7.43 6.84
CA ALA A 292 -14.14 -8.13 8.11
C ALA A 292 -15.41 -7.71 8.86
N MET A 293 -15.68 -6.40 8.98
CA MET A 293 -16.89 -5.87 9.61
C MET A 293 -18.18 -6.39 8.95
N GLN A 294 -18.21 -6.43 7.61
CA GLN A 294 -19.35 -6.96 6.84
C GLN A 294 -19.55 -8.46 7.05
N GLN A 295 -18.47 -9.23 7.12
CA GLN A 295 -18.52 -10.67 7.38
C GLN A 295 -19.00 -10.95 8.80
N VAL A 296 -18.34 -10.37 9.81
CA VAL A 296 -18.61 -10.69 11.21
C VAL A 296 -19.98 -10.23 11.68
N ALA A 297 -20.60 -9.24 11.03
CA ALA A 297 -21.97 -8.82 11.33
C ALA A 297 -22.97 -10.00 11.34
N LYS A 298 -22.73 -11.03 10.52
CA LYS A 298 -23.63 -12.17 10.32
C LYS A 298 -23.40 -13.33 11.30
N PHE A 299 -22.34 -13.28 12.12
CA PHE A 299 -21.93 -14.40 12.96
C PHE A 299 -21.83 -14.02 14.43
N PRO A 300 -22.19 -14.92 15.36
CA PRO A 300 -22.06 -14.68 16.78
C PRO A 300 -20.58 -14.76 17.21
N LEU A 301 -20.22 -13.98 18.24
CA LEU A 301 -18.83 -13.90 18.71
C LEU A 301 -18.28 -15.26 19.16
N ASN A 302 -19.09 -16.08 19.83
CA ASN A 302 -18.70 -17.40 20.34
C ASN A 302 -18.29 -18.39 19.23
N LEU A 303 -18.86 -18.26 18.02
CA LEU A 303 -18.46 -19.08 16.88
C LEU A 303 -17.04 -18.72 16.43
N LEU A 304 -16.71 -17.43 16.36
CA LEU A 304 -15.37 -16.98 15.98
C LEU A 304 -14.33 -17.40 17.03
N VAL A 305 -14.70 -17.35 18.32
CA VAL A 305 -13.86 -17.85 19.42
C VAL A 305 -13.61 -19.34 19.28
N SER A 306 -14.65 -20.15 19.09
CA SER A 306 -14.48 -21.61 18.97
C SER A 306 -13.64 -22.00 17.76
N MET A 307 -13.83 -21.33 16.61
CA MET A 307 -13.01 -21.55 15.43
C MET A 307 -11.54 -21.18 15.67
N TYR A 308 -11.29 -20.07 16.38
CA TYR A 308 -9.94 -19.64 16.70
C TYR A 308 -9.23 -20.63 17.64
N ASP A 309 -9.91 -21.05 18.70
CA ASP A 309 -9.37 -21.99 19.69
C ASP A 309 -9.08 -23.35 19.05
N GLU A 310 -9.99 -23.88 18.22
CA GLU A 310 -9.78 -25.14 17.48
C GLU A 310 -8.58 -25.05 16.54
N LEU A 311 -8.43 -23.95 15.79
CA LEU A 311 -7.28 -23.78 14.89
C LEU A 311 -5.95 -23.68 15.65
N VAL A 312 -5.92 -23.02 16.81
CA VAL A 312 -4.72 -22.91 17.64
C VAL A 312 -4.34 -24.26 18.23
N GLU A 313 -5.31 -25.05 18.70
CA GLU A 313 -5.07 -26.40 19.19
C GLU A 313 -4.54 -27.30 18.07
N ASN A 314 -5.17 -27.23 16.90
CA ASN A 314 -4.74 -27.96 15.71
C ASN A 314 -3.28 -27.64 15.32
N ASP A 315 -2.90 -26.35 15.35
CA ASP A 315 -1.52 -25.93 15.11
C ASP A 315 -0.54 -26.52 16.14
N TYR A 316 -0.95 -26.59 17.41
CA TYR A 316 -0.16 -27.21 18.48
C TYR A 316 0.01 -28.73 18.28
N GLU A 317 -1.08 -29.46 18.04
CA GLU A 317 -1.05 -30.92 17.82
C GLU A 317 -0.15 -31.28 16.63
N VAL A 318 -0.26 -30.54 15.53
CA VAL A 318 0.58 -30.73 14.35
C VAL A 318 2.06 -30.47 14.65
N LYS A 319 2.38 -29.35 15.30
CA LYS A 319 3.78 -28.99 15.62
C LYS A 319 4.44 -29.91 16.63
N THR A 320 3.64 -30.58 17.46
CA THR A 320 4.11 -31.57 18.44
C THR A 320 4.07 -33.01 17.93
N GLY A 321 3.65 -33.23 16.68
CA GLY A 321 3.58 -34.56 16.06
C GLY A 321 2.44 -35.44 16.59
N GLN A 322 1.44 -34.84 17.24
CA GLN A 322 0.26 -35.53 17.77
C GLN A 322 -0.82 -35.74 16.70
N ALA A 323 -0.80 -34.94 15.63
CA ALA A 323 -1.74 -35.03 14.51
C ALA A 323 -1.03 -34.92 13.16
N GLU A 324 -1.64 -35.56 12.15
CA GLU A 324 -1.26 -35.39 10.75
C GLU A 324 -1.86 -34.07 10.24
N LYS A 325 -1.04 -33.24 9.60
CA LYS A 325 -1.37 -31.85 9.24
C LYS A 325 -2.53 -31.76 8.26
N GLU A 326 -2.56 -32.61 7.24
CA GLU A 326 -3.55 -32.57 6.17
C GLU A 326 -4.92 -32.96 6.73
N LEU A 327 -4.98 -34.12 7.40
CA LEU A 327 -6.17 -34.65 8.05
C LEU A 327 -6.76 -33.66 9.05
N ASN A 328 -5.91 -33.04 9.88
CA ASN A 328 -6.38 -32.12 10.90
C ASN A 328 -7.05 -30.87 10.28
N PHE A 329 -6.43 -30.29 9.23
CA PHE A 329 -7.01 -29.16 8.50
C PHE A 329 -8.33 -29.52 7.80
N GLN A 330 -8.37 -30.68 7.13
CA GLN A 330 -9.59 -31.18 6.48
C GLN A 330 -10.72 -31.40 7.49
N LEU A 331 -10.41 -32.00 8.65
CA LEU A 331 -11.38 -32.20 9.73
C LEU A 331 -11.91 -30.88 10.28
N PHE A 332 -11.06 -29.86 10.42
CA PHE A 332 -11.49 -28.51 10.82
C PHE A 332 -12.53 -27.94 9.84
N ILE A 333 -12.29 -28.03 8.53
CA ILE A 333 -13.24 -27.58 7.49
C ILE A 333 -14.58 -28.31 7.64
N LEU A 334 -14.54 -29.64 7.71
CA LEU A 334 -15.74 -30.48 7.79
C LEU A 334 -16.56 -30.17 9.05
N LYS A 335 -15.92 -30.19 10.22
CA LYS A 335 -16.58 -29.94 11.51
C LYS A 335 -17.19 -28.54 11.56
N THR A 336 -16.42 -27.53 11.18
CA THR A 336 -16.84 -26.13 11.28
C THR A 336 -17.99 -25.83 10.33
N THR A 337 -17.92 -26.30 9.08
CA THR A 337 -18.99 -26.07 8.11
C THR A 337 -20.30 -26.76 8.51
N GLU A 338 -20.24 -27.98 9.06
CA GLU A 338 -21.42 -28.67 9.59
C GLU A 338 -22.02 -27.95 10.80
N GLN A 339 -21.21 -27.49 11.76
CA GLN A 339 -21.70 -26.70 12.89
C GLN A 339 -22.41 -25.41 12.44
N ILE A 340 -21.90 -24.76 11.38
CA ILE A 340 -22.50 -23.54 10.81
C ILE A 340 -23.83 -23.85 10.13
N LYS A 341 -23.94 -24.96 9.39
CA LYS A 341 -25.21 -25.39 8.78
C LYS A 341 -26.26 -25.68 9.84
N GLN A 342 -25.90 -26.40 10.90
CA GLN A 342 -26.82 -26.75 11.99
C GLN A 342 -27.36 -25.54 12.75
N LYS A 343 -26.59 -24.47 12.88
CA LYS A 343 -27.03 -23.22 13.52
C LYS A 343 -27.88 -22.31 12.62
N ARG A 344 -27.94 -22.61 11.32
CA ARG A 344 -28.72 -21.84 10.32
C ARG A 344 -30.04 -22.51 9.93
N ALA A 345 -30.12 -23.83 10.05
CA ALA A 345 -31.37 -24.60 9.98
C ALA A 345 -32.21 -24.34 11.23
#